data_AF-A0A9W6B959-F1
#
_entry.id   AF-A0A9W6B959-F1
#
_cell.length_a   1.000
_cell.length_b   1.000
_cell.length_c   1.000
_cell.angle_alpha   90.00
_cell.angle_beta   90.00
_cell.angle_gamma   90.00
#
_symmetry.space_group_name_H-M   'P 1'
#
loop_
_entity.id
_entity.type
_entity.pdbx_description
1 polymer ?
#
loop_
_entity_poly.entity_id
_entity_poly.type
_entity_poly.pdbx_seq_one_letter_code
_entity_poly.pdbx_strand_id
1 'polypeptide(L)'
;MKKILCFAVTLLAFTSLTFAQTNELTKEQLYRTKFNNYTFKELIETQSNLSKINKLLGFPDSIRKGKGGIGEGWVRYKFSTGFVLGFIDMNSAEFTIGINFIRASEITVKGISAKVGSSADTLLKNFTPITLSDGNKAIQFIPDGNTCCPITIRYTPQDNSITYITYKVDAKKLYTF
;
A
#
# COMPACT_ATOMS: atom_id res chain seq x y z
N MET A 1 26.92 -17.50 62.99
CA MET A 1 25.46 -17.62 62.72
C MET A 1 25.07 -16.57 61.69
N LYS A 2 24.40 -17.03 60.64
CA LYS A 2 24.06 -16.32 59.39
C LYS A 2 23.12 -15.15 59.63
N LYS A 3 23.36 -14.01 58.99
CA LYS A 3 22.29 -13.11 58.51
C LYS A 3 22.68 -12.63 57.12
N ILE A 4 22.21 -13.39 56.12
CA ILE A 4 22.34 -13.07 54.71
C ILE A 4 21.28 -12.00 54.41
N LEU A 5 21.75 -10.83 54.01
CA LEU A 5 20.92 -9.72 53.55
C LEU A 5 20.34 -10.12 52.18
N CYS A 6 19.08 -10.52 52.13
CA CYS A 6 18.38 -10.81 50.89
C CYS A 6 18.12 -9.50 50.14
N PHE A 7 19.06 -9.08 49.29
CA PHE A 7 18.77 -8.10 48.25
C PHE A 7 17.94 -8.79 47.17
N ALA A 8 16.63 -8.64 47.27
CA ALA A 8 15.71 -8.93 46.18
C ALA A 8 16.00 -7.94 45.05
N VAL A 9 16.89 -8.34 44.12
CA VAL A 9 16.97 -7.70 42.81
C VAL A 9 15.76 -8.18 42.04
N THR A 10 14.63 -7.48 42.22
CA THR A 10 13.55 -7.48 41.23
C THR A 10 14.11 -6.84 39.97
N LEU A 11 14.77 -7.67 39.15
CA LEU A 11 15.02 -7.35 37.77
C LEU A 11 13.64 -7.34 37.09
N LEU A 12 12.95 -6.20 37.19
CA LEU A 12 11.90 -5.84 36.24
C LEU A 12 12.61 -5.72 34.89
N ALA A 13 12.80 -6.87 34.26
CA ALA A 13 12.91 -6.97 32.83
C ALA A 13 11.57 -6.46 32.29
N PHE A 14 11.45 -5.13 32.20
CA PHE A 14 10.68 -4.52 31.14
C PHE A 14 11.35 -4.97 29.83
N THR A 15 11.11 -6.22 29.44
CA THR A 15 11.00 -6.54 28.03
C THR A 15 9.85 -5.67 27.58
N SER A 16 10.17 -4.44 27.16
CA SER A 16 9.33 -3.77 26.19
C SER A 16 9.22 -4.80 25.08
N LEU A 17 8.06 -5.46 25.04
CA LEU A 17 7.56 -6.08 23.83
C LEU A 17 7.51 -4.91 22.86
N THR A 18 8.62 -4.68 22.17
CA THR A 18 8.68 -3.85 20.99
C THR A 18 7.89 -4.65 19.97
N PHE A 19 6.57 -4.57 20.07
CA PHE A 19 5.71 -4.91 18.97
C PHE A 19 6.27 -4.12 17.80
N ALA A 20 6.74 -4.83 16.77
CA ALA A 20 7.23 -4.21 15.56
C ALA A 20 6.14 -3.24 15.10
N GLN A 21 6.39 -1.93 15.26
CA GLN A 21 5.37 -0.94 15.01
C GLN A 21 5.08 -0.97 13.51
N THR A 22 3.90 -1.46 13.17
CA THR A 22 3.37 -1.47 11.81
C THR A 22 3.08 -0.03 11.39
N ASN A 23 3.39 0.33 10.14
CA ASN A 23 3.09 1.66 9.65
C ASN A 23 1.59 1.76 9.35
N GLU A 24 0.77 2.04 10.35
CA GLU A 24 -0.69 2.09 10.18
C GLU A 24 -1.15 3.39 9.50
N LEU A 25 -2.26 3.34 8.75
CA LEU A 25 -2.89 4.50 8.12
C LEU A 25 -4.35 4.58 8.53
N THR A 26 -4.76 5.67 9.18
CA THR A 26 -6.20 5.93 9.32
C THR A 26 -6.86 6.04 7.95
N LYS A 27 -8.19 5.92 7.89
CA LYS A 27 -8.95 6.09 6.65
C LYS A 27 -8.66 7.43 5.97
N GLU A 28 -8.59 8.52 6.75
CA GLU A 28 -8.27 9.85 6.24
C GLU A 28 -6.83 9.92 5.68
N GLN A 29 -5.88 9.27 6.34
CA GLN A 29 -4.50 9.19 5.88
C GLN A 29 -4.38 8.38 4.58
N LEU A 30 -5.11 7.27 4.47
CA LEU A 30 -5.22 6.51 3.23
C LEU A 30 -5.81 7.38 2.11
N TYR A 31 -6.93 8.06 2.37
CA TYR A 31 -7.62 8.89 1.38
C TYR A 31 -6.77 10.05 0.87
N ARG A 32 -5.90 10.59 1.73
CA ARG A 32 -4.93 11.65 1.36
C ARG A 32 -3.65 11.12 0.73
N THR A 33 -3.39 9.80 0.79
CA THR A 33 -2.20 9.21 0.17
C THR A 33 -2.27 9.41 -1.33
N LYS A 34 -1.20 9.95 -1.91
CA LYS A 34 -1.12 10.21 -3.34
C LYS A 34 -0.34 9.11 -4.04
N PHE A 35 -0.87 8.62 -5.15
CA PHE A 35 -0.16 7.79 -6.10
C PHE A 35 0.07 8.61 -7.36
N ASN A 36 1.35 8.84 -7.69
CA ASN A 36 1.75 9.96 -8.52
C ASN A 36 1.10 11.26 -8.00
N ASN A 37 0.35 11.98 -8.84
CA ASN A 37 -0.28 13.26 -8.48
C ASN A 37 -1.72 13.13 -7.95
N TYR A 38 -2.24 11.91 -7.82
CA TYR A 38 -3.66 11.67 -7.54
C TYR A 38 -3.85 11.05 -6.18
N THR A 39 -4.73 11.62 -5.37
CA THR A 39 -5.10 11.05 -4.08
C THR A 39 -5.86 9.74 -4.28
N PHE A 40 -5.74 8.82 -3.32
CA PHE A 40 -6.51 7.58 -3.34
C PHE A 40 -8.02 7.86 -3.39
N LYS A 41 -8.48 8.92 -2.71
CA LYS A 41 -9.89 9.36 -2.76
C LYS A 41 -10.35 9.69 -4.17
N GLU A 42 -9.60 10.52 -4.91
CA GLU A 42 -9.95 10.86 -6.30
C GLU A 42 -10.04 9.62 -7.19
N LEU A 43 -9.13 8.65 -7.00
CA LEU A 43 -9.11 7.41 -7.76
C LEU A 43 -10.37 6.55 -7.49
N ILE A 44 -10.74 6.35 -6.23
CA ILE A 44 -11.93 5.53 -5.90
C ILE A 44 -13.26 6.24 -6.24
N GLU A 45 -13.30 7.58 -6.21
CA GLU A 45 -14.46 8.39 -6.61
C GLU A 45 -14.75 8.33 -8.12
N THR A 46 -13.79 7.87 -8.92
CA THR A 46 -14.07 7.52 -10.31
C THR A 46 -15.06 6.36 -10.42
N GLN A 47 -15.20 5.54 -9.37
CA GLN A 47 -16.10 4.37 -9.34
C GLN A 47 -15.89 3.47 -10.56
N SER A 48 -14.64 3.34 -11.00
CA SER A 48 -14.25 2.55 -12.18
C SER A 48 -14.89 3.01 -13.50
N ASN A 49 -15.50 4.19 -13.54
CA ASN A 49 -16.11 4.75 -14.73
C ASN A 49 -15.03 5.30 -15.67
N LEU A 50 -14.94 4.74 -16.87
CA LEU A 50 -13.90 5.09 -17.84
C LEU A 50 -13.90 6.58 -18.22
N SER A 51 -15.07 7.22 -18.32
CA SER A 51 -15.15 8.66 -18.62
C SER A 51 -14.59 9.51 -17.48
N LYS A 52 -14.94 9.18 -16.23
CA LYS A 52 -14.35 9.85 -15.05
C LYS A 52 -12.85 9.61 -14.94
N ILE A 53 -12.39 8.39 -15.20
CA ILE A 53 -10.96 8.03 -15.22
C ILE A 53 -10.22 8.84 -16.28
N ASN A 54 -10.74 8.90 -17.51
CA ASN A 54 -10.10 9.65 -18.59
C ASN A 54 -10.06 11.15 -18.31
N LYS A 55 -11.07 11.69 -17.63
CA LYS A 55 -11.08 13.09 -17.19
C LYS A 55 -10.00 13.37 -16.13
N LEU A 56 -9.76 12.42 -15.22
CA LEU A 56 -8.79 12.56 -14.13
C LEU A 56 -7.33 12.33 -14.60
N LEU A 57 -7.11 11.27 -15.38
CA LEU A 57 -5.78 10.74 -15.69
C LEU A 57 -5.36 10.95 -17.16
N GLY A 58 -6.26 11.45 -18.01
CA GLY A 58 -6.10 11.40 -19.46
C GLY A 58 -6.39 10.01 -20.03
N PHE A 59 -6.10 9.83 -21.32
CA PHE A 59 -6.31 8.54 -21.98
C PHE A 59 -5.16 7.57 -21.67
N PRO A 60 -5.45 6.28 -21.41
CA PRO A 60 -4.41 5.28 -21.23
C PRO A 60 -3.71 4.97 -22.55
N ASP A 61 -2.39 4.82 -22.52
CA ASP A 61 -1.59 4.37 -23.68
C ASP A 61 -1.96 2.96 -24.12
N SER A 62 -2.36 2.12 -23.16
CA SER A 62 -2.81 0.77 -23.45
C SER A 62 -3.84 0.26 -22.45
N ILE A 63 -4.77 -0.52 -22.99
CA ILE A 63 -5.80 -1.23 -22.23
C ILE A 63 -5.62 -2.72 -22.47
N ARG A 64 -5.40 -3.48 -21.40
CA ARG A 64 -5.37 -4.95 -21.48
C ARG A 64 -6.53 -5.52 -20.69
N LYS A 65 -7.22 -6.48 -21.28
CA LYS A 65 -8.33 -7.20 -20.66
C LYS A 65 -7.98 -8.68 -20.58
N GLY A 66 -8.56 -9.37 -19.61
CA GLY A 66 -8.48 -10.81 -19.53
C GLY A 66 -9.49 -11.37 -18.54
N LYS A 67 -9.41 -12.68 -18.33
CA LYS A 67 -10.15 -13.38 -17.28
C LYS A 67 -9.12 -13.91 -16.28
N GLY A 68 -9.40 -13.70 -15.00
CA GLY A 68 -8.72 -14.36 -13.89
C GLY A 68 -9.31 -15.75 -13.67
N GLY A 69 -8.99 -16.35 -12.51
CA GLY A 69 -9.37 -17.73 -12.17
C GLY A 69 -10.85 -18.06 -12.36
N ILE A 70 -11.69 -17.79 -11.37
CA ILE A 70 -13.10 -18.22 -11.31
C ILE A 70 -14.02 -17.44 -12.30
N GLY A 71 -13.50 -17.03 -13.46
CA GLY A 71 -14.24 -16.25 -14.46
C GLY A 71 -14.23 -14.74 -14.25
N GLU A 72 -13.58 -14.25 -13.18
CA GLU A 72 -13.49 -12.82 -12.86
C GLU A 72 -12.76 -12.04 -13.97
N GLY A 73 -13.49 -11.22 -14.71
CA GLY A 73 -12.91 -10.34 -15.73
C GLY A 73 -12.04 -9.26 -15.09
N TRP A 74 -10.87 -9.01 -15.66
CA TRP A 74 -10.01 -7.90 -15.26
C TRP A 74 -9.72 -6.97 -16.43
N VAL A 75 -9.50 -5.70 -16.12
CA VAL A 75 -8.90 -4.73 -17.04
C VAL A 75 -7.77 -3.98 -16.37
N ARG A 76 -6.75 -3.66 -17.17
CA ARG A 76 -5.61 -2.85 -16.78
C ARG A 76 -5.47 -1.68 -17.72
N TYR A 77 -5.42 -0.48 -17.15
CA TYR A 77 -5.11 0.76 -17.84
C TYR A 77 -3.68 1.15 -17.50
N LYS A 78 -2.83 1.30 -18.51
CA LYS A 78 -1.46 1.77 -18.37
C LYS A 78 -1.34 3.15 -19.01
N PHE A 79 -0.74 4.08 -18.28
CA PHE A 79 -0.53 5.46 -18.68
C PHE A 79 0.97 5.75 -18.88
N SER A 80 1.28 6.82 -19.62
CA SER A 80 2.64 7.21 -20.01
C SER A 80 3.56 7.53 -18.84
N THR A 81 2.98 7.90 -17.69
CA THR A 81 3.69 8.17 -16.43
C THR A 81 4.18 6.91 -15.71
N GLY A 82 3.93 5.72 -16.27
CA GLY A 82 4.17 4.43 -15.60
C GLY A 82 3.06 4.05 -14.61
N PHE A 83 2.04 4.90 -14.46
CA PHE A 83 0.87 4.62 -13.64
C PHE A 83 0.06 3.47 -14.23
N VAL A 84 -0.37 2.55 -13.38
CA VAL A 84 -1.25 1.45 -13.79
C VAL A 84 -2.38 1.31 -12.80
N LEU A 85 -3.60 1.35 -13.33
CA LEU A 85 -4.81 0.99 -12.59
C LEU A 85 -5.31 -0.36 -13.10
N GLY A 86 -5.64 -1.24 -12.16
CA GLY A 86 -6.35 -2.47 -12.46
C GLY A 86 -7.67 -2.56 -11.75
N PHE A 87 -8.62 -3.19 -12.43
CA PHE A 87 -9.97 -3.40 -11.97
C PHE A 87 -10.30 -4.88 -12.12
N ILE A 88 -11.15 -5.39 -11.23
CA ILE A 88 -11.74 -6.73 -11.29
C ILE A 88 -13.26 -6.61 -11.34
N ASP A 89 -13.92 -7.74 -11.54
CA ASP A 89 -15.37 -7.88 -11.46
C ASP A 89 -16.15 -7.05 -12.48
N MET A 90 -15.52 -6.75 -13.63
CA MET A 90 -16.08 -5.90 -14.69
C MET A 90 -17.43 -6.34 -15.28
N ASN A 91 -17.87 -7.57 -15.01
CA ASN A 91 -19.11 -8.14 -15.51
C ASN A 91 -19.92 -8.82 -14.39
N SER A 92 -19.60 -8.59 -13.11
CA SER A 92 -20.36 -9.18 -12.02
C SER A 92 -21.62 -8.36 -11.77
N ALA A 93 -22.79 -9.02 -11.77
CA ALA A 93 -24.03 -8.44 -11.25
C ALA A 93 -24.05 -8.39 -9.71
N GLU A 94 -23.15 -9.13 -9.06
CA GLU A 94 -23.07 -9.28 -7.60
C GLU A 94 -22.07 -8.30 -6.95
N PHE A 95 -21.15 -7.72 -7.72
CA PHE A 95 -20.05 -6.91 -7.19
C PHE A 95 -19.93 -5.54 -7.86
N THR A 96 -19.64 -4.52 -7.06
CA THR A 96 -19.28 -3.19 -7.56
C THR A 96 -17.89 -3.24 -8.20
N ILE A 97 -17.78 -2.83 -9.46
CA ILE A 97 -16.50 -2.69 -10.15
C ILE A 97 -15.64 -1.68 -9.37
N GLY A 98 -14.51 -2.15 -8.83
CA GLY A 98 -13.59 -1.36 -8.04
C GLY A 98 -12.16 -1.42 -8.55
N ILE A 99 -11.35 -0.44 -8.13
CA ILE A 99 -9.90 -0.56 -8.25
C ILE A 99 -9.47 -1.78 -7.43
N ASN A 100 -8.74 -2.70 -8.05
CA ASN A 100 -8.10 -3.86 -7.42
C ASN A 100 -6.61 -3.62 -7.22
N PHE A 101 -5.95 -2.89 -8.11
CA PHE A 101 -4.55 -2.56 -7.89
C PHE A 101 -4.18 -1.20 -8.45
N ILE A 102 -3.21 -0.61 -7.77
CA ILE A 102 -2.51 0.60 -8.17
C ILE A 102 -1.03 0.24 -8.25
N ARG A 103 -0.39 0.62 -9.36
CA ARG A 103 1.07 0.71 -9.47
C ARG A 103 1.42 2.14 -9.84
N ALA A 104 2.37 2.72 -9.12
CA ALA A 104 2.76 4.10 -9.30
C ALA A 104 4.27 4.24 -9.44
N SER A 105 4.69 5.35 -10.01
CA SER A 105 6.10 5.74 -10.10
C SER A 105 6.49 6.59 -8.90
N GLU A 106 5.53 7.25 -8.26
CA GLU A 106 5.71 8.08 -7.07
C GLU A 106 4.57 7.85 -6.06
N ILE A 107 4.86 8.05 -4.79
CA ILE A 107 3.88 8.02 -3.70
C ILE A 107 4.16 9.12 -2.70
N THR A 108 3.10 9.75 -2.19
CA THR A 108 3.17 10.58 -0.98
C THR A 108 2.27 9.98 0.09
N VAL A 109 2.86 9.53 1.19
CA VAL A 109 2.15 8.88 2.30
C VAL A 109 2.56 9.55 3.61
N LYS A 110 1.58 9.92 4.44
CA LYS A 110 1.78 10.73 5.66
C LYS A 110 2.67 11.97 5.44
N GLY A 111 2.55 12.60 4.26
CA GLY A 111 3.31 13.80 3.90
C GLY A 111 4.74 13.56 3.40
N ILE A 112 5.19 12.30 3.32
CA ILE A 112 6.53 11.95 2.84
C ILE A 112 6.41 11.39 1.42
N SER A 113 7.12 12.00 0.48
CA SER A 113 7.19 11.56 -0.92
C SER A 113 8.34 10.60 -1.18
N ALA A 114 8.11 9.65 -2.09
CA ALA A 114 9.09 8.69 -2.55
C ALA A 114 8.82 8.30 -4.00
N LYS A 115 9.87 8.02 -4.77
CA LYS A 115 9.79 7.73 -6.20
C LYS A 115 10.58 6.48 -6.55
N VAL A 116 10.11 5.71 -7.53
CA VAL A 116 10.88 4.60 -8.12
C VAL A 116 12.19 5.16 -8.70
N GLY A 117 13.29 4.49 -8.38
CA GLY A 117 14.66 4.88 -8.73
C GLY A 117 15.32 5.87 -7.77
N SER A 118 14.59 6.40 -6.78
CA SER A 118 15.20 7.21 -5.71
C SER A 118 15.54 6.37 -4.48
N SER A 119 16.40 6.88 -3.60
CA SER A 119 16.68 6.26 -2.31
C SER A 119 15.44 6.22 -1.39
N ALA A 120 15.30 5.14 -0.63
CA ALA A 120 14.30 4.94 0.41
C ALA A 120 14.67 5.58 1.76
N ASP A 121 15.84 6.20 1.91
CA ASP A 121 16.36 6.66 3.22
C ASP A 121 15.39 7.60 3.95
N THR A 122 14.73 8.51 3.23
CA THR A 122 13.74 9.43 3.84
C THR A 122 12.56 8.66 4.42
N LEU A 123 12.11 7.59 3.76
CA LEU A 123 11.07 6.73 4.30
C LEU A 123 11.60 5.93 5.51
N LEU A 124 12.80 5.37 5.42
CA LEU A 124 13.41 4.54 6.47
C LEU A 124 13.68 5.32 7.77
N LYS A 125 13.87 6.65 7.70
CA LYS A 125 13.96 7.51 8.88
C LYS A 125 12.64 7.67 9.65
N ASN A 126 11.51 7.42 8.98
CA ASN A 126 10.18 7.71 9.52
C ASN A 126 9.32 6.46 9.70
N PHE A 127 9.67 5.35 9.03
CA PHE A 127 8.84 4.16 8.92
C PHE A 127 9.65 2.88 9.09
N THR A 128 9.06 1.93 9.78
CA THR A 128 9.69 0.63 10.05
C THR A 128 9.69 -0.22 8.77
N PRO A 129 10.86 -0.70 8.30
CA PRO A 129 10.91 -1.64 7.20
C PRO A 129 10.56 -3.06 7.64
N ILE A 130 10.17 -3.88 6.68
CA ILE A 130 9.96 -5.31 6.84
C ILE A 130 10.82 -6.08 5.84
N THR A 131 10.99 -7.37 6.11
CA THR A 131 11.54 -8.33 5.15
C THR A 131 10.38 -9.14 4.58
N LEU A 132 10.26 -9.15 3.26
CA LEU A 132 9.27 -9.96 2.55
C LEU A 132 9.72 -11.42 2.50
N SER A 133 8.79 -12.33 2.22
CA SER A 133 9.05 -13.78 2.17
C SER A 133 10.09 -14.18 1.13
N ASP A 134 10.29 -13.36 0.10
CA ASP A 134 11.31 -13.56 -0.95
C ASP A 134 12.65 -12.89 -0.62
N GLY A 135 12.85 -12.47 0.64
CA GLY A 135 14.09 -11.86 1.13
C GLY A 135 14.25 -10.36 0.80
N ASN A 136 13.41 -9.81 -0.08
CA ASN A 136 13.45 -8.39 -0.39
C ASN A 136 12.97 -7.52 0.78
N LYS A 137 13.41 -6.26 0.82
CA LYS A 137 12.97 -5.30 1.84
C LYS A 137 11.82 -4.45 1.32
N ALA A 138 10.94 -4.07 2.23
CA ALA A 138 9.83 -3.18 1.92
C ALA A 138 9.45 -2.31 3.10
N ILE A 139 8.73 -1.24 2.81
CA ILE A 139 7.96 -0.48 3.80
C ILE A 139 6.49 -0.74 3.45
N GLN A 140 5.75 -1.22 4.44
CA GLN A 140 4.33 -1.53 4.28
C GLN A 140 3.50 -0.60 5.15
N PHE A 141 2.47 0.01 4.53
CA PHE A 141 1.48 0.79 5.22
C PHE A 141 0.14 0.05 5.26
N ILE A 142 -0.38 -0.21 6.45
CA ILE A 142 -1.60 -0.99 6.67
C ILE A 142 -2.76 -0.02 6.94
N PRO A 143 -3.78 0.03 6.08
CA PRO A 143 -4.99 0.79 6.36
C PRO A 143 -5.71 0.26 7.62
N ASP A 144 -6.03 1.19 8.51
CA ASP A 144 -6.65 0.93 9.80
C ASP A 144 -8.06 0.35 9.60
N GLY A 145 -8.40 -0.67 10.37
CA GLY A 145 -9.68 -1.38 10.26
C GLY A 145 -9.86 -2.27 9.02
N ASN A 146 -8.83 -2.53 8.19
CA ASN A 146 -8.98 -3.39 7.00
C ASN A 146 -7.82 -4.38 6.75
N THR A 147 -8.19 -5.63 6.38
CA THR A 147 -7.38 -6.85 6.55
C THR A 147 -6.79 -7.50 5.28
N CYS A 148 -6.94 -6.95 4.07
CA CYS A 148 -6.37 -7.66 2.91
C CYS A 148 -4.94 -7.26 2.57
N CYS A 149 -4.65 -5.95 2.51
CA CYS A 149 -3.53 -5.54 1.66
C CYS A 149 -2.88 -4.21 2.08
N PRO A 150 -1.57 -4.20 2.37
CA PRO A 150 -0.83 -2.97 2.62
C PRO A 150 -0.45 -2.25 1.33
N ILE A 151 -0.29 -0.94 1.40
CA ILE A 151 0.52 -0.19 0.44
C ILE A 151 1.96 -0.67 0.63
N THR A 152 2.61 -1.11 -0.44
CA THR A 152 3.96 -1.68 -0.40
C THR A 152 4.92 -0.85 -1.24
N ILE A 153 6.01 -0.41 -0.60
CA ILE A 153 7.14 0.24 -1.26
C ILE A 153 8.35 -0.69 -1.10
N ARG A 154 8.83 -1.31 -2.19
CA ARG A 154 9.99 -2.20 -2.17
C ARG A 154 11.25 -1.44 -2.53
N TYR A 155 12.37 -1.85 -1.94
CA TYR A 155 13.67 -1.28 -2.23
C TYR A 155 14.77 -2.35 -2.17
N THR A 156 15.89 -2.08 -2.84
CA THR A 156 17.09 -2.93 -2.84
C THR A 156 17.95 -2.63 -1.62
N PRO A 157 18.35 -3.62 -0.80
CA PRO A 157 19.16 -3.37 0.39
C PRO A 157 20.58 -2.86 0.12
N GLN A 158 21.09 -3.06 -1.09
CA GLN A 158 22.47 -2.70 -1.46
C GLN A 158 22.67 -1.18 -1.52
N ASP A 159 21.67 -0.45 -2.00
CA ASP A 159 21.73 0.99 -2.28
C ASP A 159 20.46 1.75 -1.84
N ASN A 160 19.55 1.06 -1.14
CA ASN A 160 18.23 1.56 -0.76
C ASN A 160 17.38 2.09 -1.92
N SER A 161 17.66 1.69 -3.16
CA SER A 161 16.91 2.18 -4.33
C SER A 161 15.49 1.61 -4.36
N ILE A 162 14.49 2.49 -4.45
CA ILE A 162 13.08 2.09 -4.55
C ILE A 162 12.85 1.46 -5.91
N THR A 163 12.41 0.21 -5.92
CA THR A 163 12.18 -0.55 -7.16
C THR A 163 10.71 -0.67 -7.51
N TYR A 164 9.81 -0.53 -6.52
CA TYR A 164 8.41 -0.85 -6.72
C TYR A 164 7.50 -0.14 -5.73
N ILE A 165 6.43 0.47 -6.24
CA ILE A 165 5.35 1.06 -5.43
C ILE A 165 4.03 0.45 -5.89
N THR A 166 3.29 -0.15 -4.96
CA THR A 166 1.99 -0.75 -5.26
C THR A 166 1.01 -0.64 -4.11
N TYR A 167 -0.27 -0.67 -4.44
CA TYR A 167 -1.33 -0.93 -3.49
C TYR A 167 -2.32 -1.91 -4.12
N LYS A 168 -2.50 -3.08 -3.48
CA LYS A 168 -3.59 -4.00 -3.81
C LYS A 168 -4.78 -3.60 -2.96
N VAL A 169 -5.93 -3.44 -3.58
CA VAL A 169 -7.12 -2.85 -3.00
C VAL A 169 -8.18 -3.93 -2.90
N ASP A 170 -8.76 -4.11 -1.71
CA ASP A 170 -9.93 -4.98 -1.56
C ASP A 170 -11.18 -4.25 -2.08
N ALA A 171 -11.50 -4.46 -3.35
CA ALA A 171 -12.68 -3.84 -3.97
C ALA A 171 -13.99 -4.18 -3.22
N LYS A 172 -14.05 -5.35 -2.55
CA LYS A 172 -15.26 -5.84 -1.86
C LYS A 172 -15.59 -5.05 -0.58
N LYS A 173 -14.62 -4.35 0.01
CA LYS A 173 -14.80 -3.62 1.29
C LYS A 173 -14.81 -2.09 1.15
N LEU A 174 -14.59 -1.56 -0.05
CA LEU A 174 -14.58 -0.11 -0.28
C LEU A 174 -15.98 0.50 -0.47
N TYR A 175 -17.00 -0.32 -0.76
CA TYR A 175 -18.33 0.15 -1.15
C TYR A 175 -19.44 -0.23 -0.17
N THR A 176 -19.13 -0.84 0.97
CA THR A 176 -20.07 -0.96 2.09
C THR A 176 -20.13 0.39 2.83
N PHE A 177 -21.13 1.19 2.48
CA PHE A 177 -21.56 2.39 3.20
C PHE A 177 -22.85 2.07 3.94
#